data_AF-A0A0P9X676-F1
#
_entry.id   AF-A0A0P9X676-F1
#
_cell.length_a   1.000
_cell.length_b   1.000
_cell.length_c   1.000
_cell.angle_alpha   90.00
_cell.angle_beta   90.00
_cell.angle_gamma   90.00
#
_symmetry.space_group_name_H-M   'P 1'
#
loop_
_entity.id
_entity.type
_entity.pdbx_description
1 polymer ?
#
loop_
_entity_poly.entity_id
_entity_poly.type
_entity_poly.pdbx_seq_one_letter_code
_entity_poly.pdbx_strand_id
1 'polypeptide(L)'
;MSLKVPLAAVLRALRAAKRLPQEALPDEGSARQYIGDLEHGKSSITLDKLEKLSDSLGVSPATVVAATMVVKDGGSIETILARLSEELNAIQASGQLTQALAQVVDGRLVDRPRGTTVNADLLAKVLACKARGMTQAETATELQVNKVTVHRYWKLG
;
A
#
# COMPACT_ATOMS: atom_id res chain seq x y z
N MET A 1 -4.78 13.66 15.92
CA MET A 1 -6.19 13.60 15.47
C MET A 1 -6.31 12.69 14.26
N SER A 2 -7.45 12.00 14.11
CA SER A 2 -7.76 11.21 12.91
C SER A 2 -8.05 12.13 11.71
N LEU A 3 -7.63 11.73 10.50
CA LEU A 3 -7.93 12.44 9.25
C LEU A 3 -9.42 12.39 8.86
N LYS A 4 -10.21 11.50 9.49
CA LYS A 4 -11.62 11.30 9.15
C LYS A 4 -12.45 12.58 9.29
N VAL A 5 -12.27 13.32 10.38
CA VAL A 5 -13.08 14.52 10.66
C VAL A 5 -12.69 15.68 9.71
N PRO A 6 -11.40 16.02 9.54
CA PRO A 6 -10.99 17.00 8.53
C PRO A 6 -11.45 16.65 7.11
N LEU A 7 -11.33 15.38 6.72
CA LEU A 7 -11.75 14.91 5.39
C LEU A 7 -13.27 15.09 5.22
N ALA A 8 -14.05 14.67 6.22
CA ALA A 8 -15.49 14.84 6.23
C ALA A 8 -15.90 16.32 6.06
N ALA A 9 -15.21 17.24 6.73
CA ALA A 9 -15.46 18.67 6.62
C ALA A 9 -15.16 19.20 5.20
N VAL A 10 -14.03 18.79 4.60
CA VAL A 10 -13.67 19.15 3.23
C VAL A 10 -14.70 18.64 2.22
N LEU A 11 -15.12 17.37 2.34
CA LEU A 11 -16.11 16.78 1.44
C LEU A 11 -17.46 17.50 1.53
N ARG A 12 -17.93 17.84 2.74
CA ARG A 12 -19.15 18.64 2.94
C ARG A 12 -19.04 20.00 2.25
N ALA A 13 -17.91 20.69 2.42
CA ALA A 13 -17.70 22.01 1.82
C ALA A 13 -17.68 21.94 0.28
N LEU A 14 -16.95 20.99 -0.30
CA LEU A 14 -16.88 20.80 -1.74
C LEU A 14 -18.25 20.42 -2.34
N ARG A 15 -19.00 19.52 -1.68
CA ARG A 15 -20.34 19.13 -2.12
C ARG A 15 -21.31 20.31 -2.06
N ALA A 16 -21.30 21.06 -0.97
CA ALA A 16 -22.16 22.24 -0.80
C ALA A 16 -21.88 23.30 -1.86
N ALA A 17 -20.61 23.57 -2.18
CA ALA A 17 -20.22 24.52 -3.23
C ALA A 17 -20.78 24.14 -4.61
N LYS A 18 -20.91 22.84 -4.89
CA LYS A 18 -21.47 22.34 -6.15
C LYS A 18 -22.98 22.14 -6.16
N ARG A 19 -23.66 22.41 -5.03
CA ARG A 19 -25.10 22.13 -4.84
C ARG A 19 -25.48 20.70 -5.21
N LEU A 20 -24.54 19.76 -5.06
CA LEU A 20 -24.79 18.37 -5.40
C LEU A 20 -25.61 17.74 -4.27
N PRO A 21 -26.79 17.16 -4.59
CA PRO A 21 -27.43 16.27 -3.65
C PRO A 21 -26.49 15.10 -3.38
N GLN A 22 -26.61 14.50 -2.20
CA GLN A 22 -25.81 13.32 -1.85
C GLN A 22 -26.00 12.17 -2.86
N GLU A 23 -27.11 12.20 -3.60
CA GLU A 23 -27.55 11.28 -4.65
C GLU A 23 -26.78 11.42 -5.97
N ALA A 24 -26.02 12.51 -6.18
CA ALA A 24 -25.24 12.73 -7.39
C ALA A 24 -23.82 12.17 -7.33
N LEU A 25 -23.47 11.44 -6.26
CA LEU A 25 -22.16 10.84 -6.05
C LEU A 25 -22.16 9.36 -6.51
N PRO A 26 -21.00 8.80 -6.91
CA PRO A 26 -20.92 7.53 -7.63
C PRO A 26 -21.66 6.39 -6.93
N ASP A 27 -22.61 5.80 -7.66
CA ASP A 27 -23.61 4.88 -7.13
C ASP A 27 -23.13 3.42 -7.25
N GLU A 28 -22.60 2.88 -6.16
CA GLU A 28 -22.38 1.44 -5.98
C GLU A 28 -23.11 0.97 -4.70
N GLY A 29 -24.40 0.64 -4.78
CA GLY A 29 -25.16 -0.03 -3.73
C GLY A 29 -25.37 0.79 -2.45
N SER A 30 -24.94 0.28 -1.28
CA SER A 30 -25.05 0.94 0.06
C SER A 30 -24.28 2.27 0.19
N ALA A 31 -23.99 2.93 -0.92
CA ALA A 31 -23.25 4.17 -1.08
C ALA A 31 -23.85 5.32 -0.27
N ARG A 32 -25.18 5.37 -0.09
CA ARG A 32 -25.84 6.47 0.63
C ARG A 32 -25.47 6.51 2.11
N GLN A 33 -25.56 5.37 2.80
CA GLN A 33 -25.14 5.28 4.20
C GLN A 33 -23.63 5.51 4.31
N TYR A 34 -22.84 4.96 3.38
CA TYR A 34 -21.40 5.13 3.37
C TYR A 34 -20.96 6.59 3.20
N ILE A 35 -21.54 7.34 2.26
CA ILE A 35 -21.27 8.77 2.07
C ILE A 35 -21.75 9.55 3.28
N GLY A 36 -22.90 9.18 3.86
CA GLY A 36 -23.37 9.76 5.11
C GLY A 36 -22.33 9.58 6.22
N ASP A 37 -21.88 8.35 6.46
CA ASP A 37 -20.88 8.03 7.46
C ASP A 37 -19.53 8.69 7.17
N LEU A 38 -19.14 8.81 5.90
CA LEU A 38 -17.93 9.52 5.48
C LEU A 38 -18.02 11.01 5.79
N GLU A 39 -19.12 11.67 5.43
CA GLU A 39 -19.36 13.08 5.75
C GLU A 39 -19.59 13.31 7.25
N HIS A 40 -19.89 12.29 8.05
CA HIS A 40 -19.90 12.39 9.52
C HIS A 40 -18.57 12.01 10.16
N GLY A 41 -17.53 11.67 9.38
CA GLY A 41 -16.23 11.26 9.90
C GLY A 41 -16.24 9.89 10.60
N LYS A 42 -17.26 9.07 10.36
CA LYS A 42 -17.42 7.72 10.94
C LYS A 42 -16.68 6.66 10.11
N SER A 43 -16.62 6.83 8.79
CA SER A 43 -15.97 5.89 7.87
C SER A 43 -14.64 6.39 7.28
N SER A 44 -13.80 5.45 6.83
CA SER A 44 -12.60 5.72 6.03
C SER A 44 -12.90 5.55 4.53
N ILE A 45 -12.07 6.13 3.67
CA ILE A 45 -12.16 6.00 2.21
C ILE A 45 -10.92 5.30 1.64
N THR A 46 -11.11 4.44 0.64
CA THR A 46 -10.02 3.87 -0.17
C THR A 46 -9.58 4.87 -1.22
N LEU A 47 -8.38 4.72 -1.79
CA LEU A 47 -7.92 5.62 -2.86
C LEU A 47 -8.81 5.57 -4.09
N ASP A 48 -9.26 4.37 -4.52
CA ASP A 48 -10.16 4.21 -5.67
C ASP A 48 -11.50 4.93 -5.48
N LYS A 49 -12.05 4.91 -4.26
CA LYS A 49 -13.30 5.62 -3.95
C LYS A 49 -13.07 7.12 -3.88
N LEU A 50 -11.92 7.54 -3.36
CA LEU A 50 -11.54 8.95 -3.33
C LEU A 50 -11.38 9.50 -4.74
N GLU A 51 -10.79 8.73 -5.67
CA GLU A 51 -10.69 9.08 -7.09
C GLU A 51 -12.06 9.37 -7.70
N LYS A 52 -12.96 8.38 -7.69
CA LYS A 52 -14.32 8.51 -8.21
C LYS A 52 -15.09 9.68 -7.58
N LEU A 53 -14.95 9.87 -6.27
CA LEU A 53 -15.60 10.95 -5.54
C LEU A 53 -15.02 12.33 -5.93
N SER A 54 -13.70 12.42 -6.05
CA SER A 54 -13.01 13.66 -6.42
C SER A 54 -13.38 14.08 -7.84
N ASP A 55 -13.50 13.13 -8.77
CA ASP A 55 -13.97 13.38 -10.13
C ASP A 55 -15.39 13.96 -10.16
N SER A 56 -16.29 13.39 -9.35
CA SER A 56 -17.67 13.91 -9.21
C SER A 56 -17.69 15.31 -8.59
N LEU A 57 -16.74 15.59 -7.70
CA LEU A 57 -16.50 16.91 -7.12
C LEU A 57 -15.68 17.83 -8.04
N GLY A 58 -15.26 17.36 -9.22
CA GLY A 58 -14.44 18.09 -10.21
C GLY A 58 -13.13 18.64 -9.65
N VAL A 59 -12.47 17.89 -8.76
CA VAL A 59 -11.16 18.20 -8.18
C VAL A 59 -10.29 16.95 -8.24
N SER A 60 -8.96 17.10 -8.16
CA SER A 60 -8.08 15.94 -8.08
C SER A 60 -8.10 15.31 -6.67
N PRO A 61 -7.87 14.00 -6.52
CA PRO A 61 -7.72 13.37 -5.21
C PRO A 61 -6.62 13.99 -4.36
N ALA A 62 -5.51 14.38 -4.98
CA ALA A 62 -4.41 15.06 -4.31
C ALA A 62 -4.86 16.42 -3.71
N THR A 63 -5.71 17.16 -4.41
CA THR A 63 -6.30 18.41 -3.90
C THR A 63 -7.16 18.16 -2.66
N VAL A 64 -7.98 17.11 -2.65
CA VAL A 64 -8.81 16.76 -1.49
C VAL A 64 -7.94 16.37 -0.29
N VAL A 65 -6.87 15.60 -0.51
CA VAL A 65 -5.92 15.24 0.56
C VAL A 65 -5.20 16.48 1.08
N ALA A 66 -4.70 17.36 0.22
CA ALA A 66 -4.02 18.59 0.63
C ALA A 66 -4.95 19.51 1.45
N ALA A 67 -6.18 19.72 0.98
CA ALA A 67 -7.19 20.49 1.72
C ALA A 67 -7.52 19.85 3.08
N THR A 68 -7.56 18.52 3.14
CA THR A 68 -7.75 17.78 4.40
C THR A 68 -6.61 18.04 5.39
N MET A 69 -5.36 18.12 4.91
CA MET A 69 -4.20 18.45 5.73
C MET A 69 -4.24 19.89 6.25
N VAL A 70 -4.66 20.84 5.40
CA VAL A 70 -4.90 22.25 5.80
C VAL A 70 -5.90 22.32 6.95
N VAL A 71 -7.06 21.66 6.81
CA VAL A 71 -8.11 21.64 7.84
C VAL A 71 -7.64 20.91 9.11
N LYS A 72 -6.86 19.83 8.97
CA LYS A 72 -6.35 19.06 10.12
C LYS A 72 -5.36 19.87 10.96
N ASP A 73 -4.42 20.54 10.31
CA ASP A 73 -3.29 21.19 10.98
C ASP A 73 -3.57 22.65 11.31
N GLY A 74 -4.69 23.20 10.81
CA GLY A 74 -5.02 24.62 10.96
C GLY A 74 -4.01 25.54 10.27
N GLY A 75 -3.21 24.99 9.34
CA GLY A 75 -2.15 25.69 8.63
C GLY A 75 -2.65 26.42 7.39
N SER A 76 -1.78 27.18 6.74
CA SER A 76 -2.08 27.79 5.45
C SER A 76 -1.80 26.84 4.29
N ILE A 77 -2.35 27.16 3.11
CA ILE A 77 -2.12 26.40 1.88
C ILE A 77 -0.62 26.40 1.56
N GLU A 78 0.05 27.53 1.72
CA GLU A 78 1.47 27.73 1.45
C GLU A 78 2.33 26.80 2.30
N THR A 79 2.03 26.67 3.59
CA THR A 79 2.77 25.77 4.48
C THR A 79 2.64 24.31 4.06
N ILE A 80 1.43 23.88 3.68
CA ILE A 80 1.21 22.50 3.21
C ILE A 80 1.93 22.25 1.89
N LEU A 81 1.86 23.19 0.93
CA LEU A 81 2.53 23.05 -0.35
C LEU A 81 4.06 23.06 -0.23
N ALA A 82 4.62 23.94 0.61
CA ALA A 82 6.06 23.99 0.86
C ALA A 82 6.56 22.65 1.43
N ARG A 83 5.87 22.13 2.43
CA ARG A 83 6.19 20.83 3.03
C ARG A 83 6.07 19.67 2.05
N LEU A 84 4.97 19.61 1.28
CA LEU A 84 4.78 18.57 0.26
C LEU A 84 5.89 18.60 -0.79
N SER A 85 6.28 19.80 -1.24
CA SER A 85 7.37 19.97 -2.20
C SER A 85 8.70 19.48 -1.63
N GLU A 86 9.04 19.86 -0.40
CA GLU A 86 10.26 19.42 0.28
C GLU A 86 10.30 17.88 0.43
N GLU A 87 9.24 17.28 0.96
CA GLU A 87 9.14 15.84 1.18
C GLU A 87 9.23 15.06 -0.15
N LEU A 88 8.50 15.50 -1.20
CA LEU A 88 8.54 14.84 -2.51
C LEU A 88 9.93 14.96 -3.17
N ASN A 89 10.58 16.12 -3.08
CA ASN A 89 11.93 16.31 -3.59
C ASN A 89 12.94 15.40 -2.86
N ALA A 90 12.78 15.21 -1.55
CA ALA A 90 13.62 14.29 -0.78
C ALA A 90 13.44 12.83 -1.22
N ILE A 91 12.19 12.38 -1.42
CA ILE A 91 11.87 11.03 -1.93
C ILE A 91 12.38 10.84 -3.36
N GLN A 92 12.36 11.90 -4.18
CA GLN A 92 12.92 11.87 -5.53
C GLN A 92 14.46 11.77 -5.48
N ALA A 93 15.12 12.61 -4.68
CA ALA A 93 16.57 12.66 -4.56
C ALA A 93 17.17 11.36 -4.00
N SER A 94 16.44 10.67 -3.11
CA SER A 94 16.83 9.35 -2.59
C SER A 94 16.62 8.21 -3.60
N GLY A 95 16.03 8.48 -4.76
CA GLY A 95 15.71 7.49 -5.79
C GLY A 95 14.51 6.59 -5.46
N GLN A 96 13.79 6.85 -4.36
CA GLN A 96 12.63 6.04 -3.95
C GLN A 96 11.49 6.11 -4.96
N LEU A 97 11.26 7.27 -5.59
CA LEU A 97 10.27 7.39 -6.67
C LEU A 97 10.67 6.56 -7.89
N THR A 98 11.95 6.57 -8.27
CA THR A 98 12.48 5.73 -9.35
C THR A 98 12.30 4.25 -9.05
N GLN A 99 12.56 3.84 -7.81
CA GLN A 99 12.31 2.46 -7.36
C GLN A 99 10.83 2.09 -7.42
N ALA A 100 9.94 2.99 -6.98
CA ALA A 100 8.49 2.77 -7.03
C ALA A 100 7.98 2.64 -8.48
N LEU A 101 8.47 3.50 -9.39
CA LEU A 101 8.16 3.39 -10.82
C LEU A 101 8.63 2.05 -11.41
N ALA A 102 9.81 1.57 -11.03
CA ALA A 102 10.32 0.27 -11.46
C ALA A 102 9.52 -0.93 -10.91
N GLN A 103 8.70 -0.74 -9.87
CA GLN A 103 7.76 -1.77 -9.40
C GLN A 103 6.51 -1.89 -10.27
N VAL A 104 6.29 -1.01 -11.26
CA VAL A 104 5.12 -1.05 -12.13
C VAL A 104 5.55 -1.33 -13.57
N VAL A 105 5.16 -2.48 -14.09
CA VAL A 105 5.43 -2.89 -15.48
C VAL A 105 4.10 -3.25 -16.14
N ASP A 106 3.80 -2.65 -17.30
CA ASP A 106 2.54 -2.82 -18.04
C ASP A 106 1.28 -2.62 -17.17
N GLY A 107 1.32 -1.63 -16.27
CA GLY A 107 0.20 -1.30 -15.37
C GLY A 107 -0.03 -2.30 -14.24
N ARG A 108 0.89 -3.25 -14.03
CA ARG A 108 0.81 -4.23 -12.95
C ARG A 108 1.98 -4.08 -11.99
N LEU A 109 1.73 -4.36 -10.72
CA LEU A 109 2.79 -4.43 -9.72
C LEU A 109 3.64 -5.67 -10.00
N VAL A 110 4.97 -5.49 -10.02
CA VAL A 110 5.93 -6.58 -10.14
C VAL A 110 5.72 -7.57 -9.00
N ASP A 111 5.63 -8.86 -9.33
CA ASP A 111 5.51 -9.91 -8.33
C ASP A 111 6.71 -9.86 -7.38
N ARG A 112 6.43 -9.76 -6.08
CA ARG A 112 7.49 -9.88 -5.08
C ARG A 112 8.08 -11.30 -5.22
N PRO A 113 9.41 -11.44 -5.35
CA PRO A 113 10.06 -12.75 -5.32
C PRO A 113 9.58 -13.50 -4.08
N ARG A 114 9.08 -14.73 -4.26
CA ARG A 114 8.60 -15.54 -3.13
C ARG A 114 9.73 -15.62 -2.11
N GLY A 115 9.47 -15.19 -0.88
CA GLY A 115 10.42 -15.07 0.22
C GLY A 115 10.99 -16.39 0.74
N THR A 116 11.07 -17.43 -0.08
CA THR A 116 11.94 -18.56 0.18
C THR A 116 13.24 -18.30 -0.57
N THR A 117 14.14 -17.51 0.02
CA THR A 117 15.55 -17.64 -0.32
C THR A 117 15.96 -19.04 0.13
N VAL A 118 15.78 -20.02 -0.75
CA VAL A 118 16.41 -21.33 -0.60
C VAL A 118 17.89 -21.01 -0.48
N ASN A 119 18.47 -21.30 0.69
CA ASN A 119 19.89 -21.10 0.88
C ASN A 119 20.59 -22.07 -0.08
N ALA A 120 21.12 -21.54 -1.19
CA ALA A 120 21.65 -22.34 -2.30
C ALA A 120 22.82 -23.24 -1.85
N ASP A 121 23.65 -22.74 -0.94
CA ASP A 121 24.76 -23.50 -0.36
C ASP A 121 24.24 -24.67 0.49
N LEU A 122 23.26 -24.42 1.35
CA LEU A 122 22.67 -25.47 2.18
C LEU A 122 21.87 -26.49 1.34
N LEU A 123 21.20 -26.05 0.27
CA LEU A 123 20.55 -26.94 -0.69
C LEU A 123 21.58 -27.86 -1.35
N ALA A 124 22.67 -27.31 -1.87
CA ALA A 124 23.72 -28.09 -2.53
C ALA A 124 24.32 -29.14 -1.58
N LYS A 125 24.60 -28.76 -0.32
CA LYS A 125 25.09 -29.68 0.72
C LYS A 125 24.10 -30.81 1.02
N VAL A 126 22.81 -30.48 1.18
CA VAL A 126 21.76 -31.50 1.43
C VAL A 126 21.64 -32.46 0.25
N LEU A 127 21.66 -31.96 -0.99
CA LEU A 127 21.59 -32.80 -2.19
C LEU A 127 22.84 -33.66 -2.38
N ALA A 128 24.03 -33.18 -2.01
CA ALA A 128 25.26 -33.96 -2.02
C ALA A 128 25.22 -35.12 -1.01
N CYS A 129 24.70 -34.89 0.19
CA CYS A 129 24.46 -35.95 1.18
C CYS A 129 23.45 -36.99 0.67
N LYS A 130 22.37 -36.55 0.02
CA LYS A 130 21.38 -37.43 -0.63
C LYS A 130 22.02 -38.29 -1.74
N ALA A 131 22.85 -37.70 -2.59
CA ALA A 131 23.55 -38.41 -3.66
C ALA A 131 24.55 -39.45 -3.14
N ARG A 132 25.13 -39.22 -1.95
CA ARG A 132 25.96 -40.19 -1.22
C ARG A 132 25.18 -41.34 -0.57
N GLY A 133 23.85 -41.36 -0.68
CA GLY A 133 22.99 -42.39 -0.10
C GLY A 133 22.69 -42.21 1.39
N MET A 134 23.01 -41.05 1.98
CA MET A 134 22.65 -40.76 3.37
C MET A 134 21.14 -40.64 3.54
N THR A 135 20.65 -40.96 4.73
CA THR A 135 19.27 -40.68 5.14
C THR A 135 19.10 -39.21 5.55
N GLN A 136 17.85 -38.74 5.64
CA GLN A 136 17.55 -37.38 6.13
C GLN A 136 18.01 -37.16 7.57
N ALA A 137 18.03 -38.21 8.40
CA ALA A 137 18.49 -38.12 9.79
C ALA A 137 20.01 -37.95 9.87
N GLU A 138 20.76 -38.75 9.09
CA GLU A 138 22.22 -38.63 9.01
C GLU A 138 22.65 -37.30 8.42
N THR A 139 21.95 -36.81 7.38
CA THR A 139 22.22 -35.51 6.77
C THR A 139 21.97 -34.34 7.74
N ALA A 140 20.96 -34.45 8.60
CA ALA A 140 20.68 -33.44 9.63
C ALA A 140 21.80 -33.36 10.67
N THR A 141 22.31 -34.51 11.09
CA THR A 141 23.44 -34.62 12.01
C THR A 141 24.74 -34.10 11.37
N GLU A 142 25.04 -34.54 10.15
CA GLU A 142 26.26 -34.19 9.40
C GLU A 142 26.35 -32.68 9.15
N LEU A 143 25.25 -32.07 8.68
CA LEU A 143 25.20 -30.65 8.33
C LEU A 143 24.84 -29.75 9.52
N GLN A 144 24.62 -30.32 10.71
CA GLN A 144 24.20 -29.62 11.94
C GLN A 144 22.97 -28.72 11.72
N VAL A 145 21.98 -29.21 10.96
CA VAL A 145 20.74 -28.50 10.67
C VAL A 145 19.53 -29.30 11.10
N ASN A 146 18.42 -28.62 11.38
CA ASN A 146 17.18 -29.28 11.76
C ASN A 146 16.69 -30.23 10.65
N LYS A 147 16.19 -31.41 11.02
CA LYS A 147 15.60 -32.40 10.11
C LYS A 147 14.48 -31.82 9.23
N VAL A 148 13.70 -30.85 9.72
CA VAL A 148 12.68 -30.12 8.94
C VAL A 148 13.31 -29.30 7.82
N THR A 149 14.46 -28.66 8.07
CA THR A 149 15.25 -27.93 7.05
C THR A 149 15.80 -28.88 6.00
N VAL A 150 16.32 -30.03 6.43
CA VAL A 150 16.76 -31.10 5.51
C VAL A 150 15.59 -31.58 4.67
N HIS A 151 14.46 -31.92 5.28
CA HIS A 151 13.25 -32.40 4.59
C HIS A 151 12.78 -31.41 3.52
N ARG A 152 12.74 -30.11 3.85
CA ARG A 152 12.36 -29.04 2.92
C ARG A 152 13.26 -29.03 1.69
N TYR A 153 14.58 -29.10 1.86
CA TYR A 153 15.53 -29.09 0.74
C TYR A 153 15.63 -30.43 0.02
N TRP A 154 15.37 -31.54 0.71
CA TRP A 154 15.36 -32.90 0.13
C TRP A 154 14.28 -33.11 -0.94
N LYS A 155 13.18 -32.35 -0.83
CA LYS A 155 12.04 -32.35 -1.77
C LYS A 155 12.24 -31.47 -3.00
N LEU A 156 13.27 -30.62 -3.01
CA LEU A 156 13.57 -29.71 -4.11
C LEU A 156 14.52 -30.31 -5.17
N GLY A 157 15.03 -31.53 -4.93
CA GLY A 157 15.83 -32.32 -5.87
C GLY A 157 15.67 -33.80 -5.58
#